data_AF-A0A7T1GNN3-F1
#
_entry.id   AF-A0A7T1GNN3-F1
#
_cell.length_a   1.000
_cell.length_b   1.000
_cell.length_c   1.000
_cell.angle_alpha   90.00
_cell.angle_beta   90.00
_cell.angle_gamma   90.00
#
_symmetry.space_group_name_H-M   'P 1'
#
loop_
_entity.id
_entity.type
_entity.pdbx_description
1 polymer ?
#
loop_
_entity_poly.entity_id
_entity_poly.type
_entity_poly.pdbx_seq_one_letter_code
_entity_poly.pdbx_strand_id
1 'polypeptide(L)'
;MNTKNRPLGNVRGHIGEAAKLAKQDAAQRKAAEKAANSIILSKQDVQGQYDAYRALKTTLGGVRRDITAADLGTFRRNMQTVQSRITAAGITAQQVIDLAASNPLKNPRNPGDEGDLGRARKEIRMAVPVSSMVSARERDSLDVRFLTDASPDSDATRHHVLVRFRAYGEMARQMMVTPTTTEGKKTPKALTPKQAATRMREGYLAFDCDCGRTQFFLRYLATIGGYNAGRDEHGYPKIRNPGLQGVACKHVLRVMMEIVQSAAVLGFLERVMAKALASADNKVRHQATQAEADALAAKQAKRPRAIKTSEQRGAEARKAQEKAALARAAKVAATKPPKKVAAASRRAAKTAAETLGKQFNLSPDQVSAIRDILAQAGQGGAA
;
A
#
# COMPACT_ATOMS: atom_id res chain seq x y z
N MET A 1 -6.22 -1.11 34.67
CA MET A 1 -6.92 -0.75 33.41
C MET A 1 -7.41 -2.03 32.75
N ASN A 2 -8.73 -2.15 32.57
CA ASN A 2 -9.41 -3.37 32.11
C ASN A 2 -9.06 -3.64 30.63
N THR A 3 -8.56 -4.84 30.32
CA THR A 3 -8.06 -5.25 28.99
C THR A 3 -9.15 -5.31 27.92
N LYS A 4 -10.42 -5.33 28.33
CA LYS A 4 -11.60 -5.46 27.45
C LYS A 4 -11.90 -4.21 26.58
N ASN A 5 -11.30 -3.04 26.87
CA ASN A 5 -11.54 -1.79 26.12
C ASN A 5 -10.37 -1.34 25.23
N ARG A 6 -9.35 -2.19 25.02
CA ARG A 6 -8.21 -1.85 24.17
C ARG A 6 -8.37 -2.42 22.76
N PRO A 7 -8.53 -1.60 21.70
CA PRO A 7 -8.67 -2.09 20.33
C PRO A 7 -7.42 -2.86 19.85
N LEU A 8 -6.26 -2.60 20.45
CA LEU A 8 -4.99 -3.28 20.15
C LEU A 8 -4.77 -4.57 20.93
N GLY A 9 -5.48 -4.81 22.04
CA GLY A 9 -5.10 -5.81 23.05
C GLY A 9 -3.72 -5.55 23.69
N ASN A 10 -3.15 -6.58 24.34
CA ASN A 10 -1.84 -6.48 24.98
C ASN A 10 -0.70 -6.71 23.96
N VAL A 11 0.26 -5.79 23.93
CA VAL A 11 1.52 -5.93 23.18
C VAL A 11 2.40 -6.98 23.82
N ARG A 12 2.38 -7.13 25.15
CA ARG A 12 3.05 -8.26 25.80
C ARG A 12 2.29 -9.55 25.47
N GLY A 13 3.01 -10.59 25.05
CA GLY A 13 2.43 -11.89 24.68
C GLY A 13 2.09 -12.06 23.19
N HIS A 14 2.05 -10.98 22.40
CA HIS A 14 1.68 -11.03 20.98
C HIS A 14 2.55 -11.98 20.13
N ILE A 15 3.83 -12.13 20.49
CA ILE A 15 4.75 -13.07 19.82
C ILE A 15 4.30 -14.52 20.07
N GLY A 16 3.93 -14.85 21.31
CA GLY A 16 3.46 -16.17 21.70
C GLY A 16 2.11 -16.51 21.08
N GLU A 17 1.18 -15.54 21.05
CA GLU A 17 -0.11 -15.67 20.35
C GLU A 17 0.10 -15.98 18.86
N ALA A 18 0.92 -15.18 18.18
CA ALA A 18 1.19 -15.40 16.77
C ALA A 18 1.91 -16.74 16.50
N ALA A 19 2.85 -17.14 17.37
CA ALA A 19 3.50 -18.44 17.27
C ALA A 19 2.51 -19.60 17.47
N LYS A 20 1.57 -19.47 18.41
CA LYS A 20 0.50 -20.44 18.63
C LYS A 20 -0.39 -20.57 17.39
N LEU A 21 -0.85 -19.46 16.81
CA LEU A 21 -1.66 -19.45 15.59
C LEU A 21 -0.91 -20.08 14.41
N ALA A 22 0.37 -19.75 14.23
CA ALA A 22 1.19 -20.35 13.18
C ALA A 22 1.37 -21.87 13.36
N LYS A 23 1.55 -22.32 14.61
CA LYS A 23 1.64 -23.76 14.93
C LYS A 23 0.31 -24.48 14.66
N GLN A 24 -0.81 -23.85 15.01
CA GLN A 24 -2.15 -24.38 14.75
C GLN A 24 -2.44 -24.48 13.24
N ASP A 25 -2.12 -23.44 12.46
CA ASP A 25 -2.21 -23.49 10.99
C ASP A 25 -1.38 -24.64 10.41
N ALA A 26 -0.12 -24.76 10.82
CA ALA A 26 0.76 -25.81 10.33
C ALA A 26 0.22 -27.22 10.68
N ALA A 27 -0.28 -27.40 11.90
CA ALA A 27 -0.87 -28.66 12.33
C ALA A 27 -2.15 -29.00 11.55
N GLN A 28 -3.04 -28.03 11.38
CA GLN A 28 -4.28 -28.18 10.60
C GLN A 28 -3.97 -28.54 9.15
N ARG A 29 -2.99 -27.87 8.54
CA ARG A 29 -2.58 -28.16 7.17
C ARG A 29 -2.01 -29.56 7.02
N LYS A 30 -1.11 -29.97 7.93
CA LYS A 30 -0.50 -31.31 7.94
C LYS A 30 -1.55 -32.40 8.13
N ALA A 31 -2.53 -32.17 9.00
CA ALA A 31 -3.66 -33.09 9.19
C ALA A 31 -4.50 -33.23 7.91
N ALA A 32 -4.82 -32.12 7.24
CA ALA A 32 -5.57 -32.13 5.98
C ALA A 32 -4.80 -32.80 4.82
N GLU A 33 -3.48 -32.73 4.84
CA GLU A 33 -2.60 -33.38 3.87
C GLU A 33 -2.56 -34.91 4.05
N LYS A 34 -2.60 -35.38 5.31
CA LYS A 34 -2.55 -36.80 5.66
C LYS A 34 -3.91 -37.50 5.65
N ALA A 35 -5.00 -36.75 5.54
CA ALA A 35 -6.34 -37.33 5.52
C ALA A 35 -6.51 -38.24 4.29
N ALA A 36 -7.10 -39.42 4.46
CA ALA A 36 -7.33 -40.37 3.36
C ALA A 36 -8.17 -39.78 2.22
N ASN A 37 -9.04 -38.83 2.53
CA ASN A 37 -9.86 -38.06 1.60
C ASN A 37 -9.28 -36.67 1.33
N SER A 38 -7.95 -36.51 1.31
CA SER A 38 -7.33 -35.20 1.12
C SER A 38 -7.81 -34.56 -0.18
N ILE A 39 -8.48 -33.42 -0.05
CA ILE A 39 -8.99 -32.63 -1.17
C ILE A 39 -7.97 -31.58 -1.63
N ILE A 40 -6.66 -31.80 -1.44
CA ILE A 40 -5.62 -30.81 -1.76
C ILE A 40 -5.03 -31.13 -3.12
N LEU A 41 -5.05 -30.15 -4.02
CA LEU A 41 -4.45 -30.29 -5.35
C LEU A 41 -3.04 -29.71 -5.26
N SER A 42 -2.02 -30.57 -5.27
CA SER A 42 -0.62 -30.17 -5.13
C SER A 42 -0.10 -29.50 -6.40
N LYS A 43 1.06 -28.85 -6.30
CA LYS A 43 1.77 -28.27 -7.44
C LYS A 43 2.10 -29.33 -8.51
N GLN A 44 2.51 -30.53 -8.10
CA GLN A 44 2.84 -31.63 -9.01
C GLN A 44 1.60 -32.12 -9.77
N ASP A 45 0.45 -32.21 -9.09
CA ASP A 45 -0.82 -32.56 -9.71
C ASP A 45 -1.21 -31.55 -10.81
N VAL A 46 -1.04 -30.25 -10.53
CA VAL A 46 -1.29 -29.18 -11.51
C VAL A 46 -0.30 -29.24 -12.67
N GLN A 47 0.96 -29.63 -12.41
CA GLN A 47 2.02 -29.73 -13.42
C GLN A 47 1.93 -31.00 -14.29
N GLY A 48 0.97 -31.89 -14.04
CA GLY A 48 0.67 -33.03 -14.92
C GLY A 48 0.77 -34.40 -14.26
N GLN A 49 1.23 -34.49 -13.01
CA GLN A 49 1.22 -35.74 -12.24
C GLN A 49 -0.12 -35.91 -11.51
N TYR A 50 -1.23 -35.87 -12.26
CA TYR A 50 -2.57 -35.94 -11.68
C TYR A 50 -2.95 -37.39 -11.37
N ASP A 51 -3.26 -37.67 -10.10
CA ASP A 51 -3.85 -38.93 -9.66
C ASP A 51 -5.34 -38.98 -10.02
N ALA A 52 -5.66 -39.71 -11.10
CA ALA A 52 -7.01 -39.84 -11.66
C ALA A 52 -8.05 -40.43 -10.68
N TYR A 53 -7.62 -41.08 -9.60
CA TYR A 53 -8.52 -41.64 -8.59
C TYR A 53 -9.10 -40.59 -7.63
N ARG A 54 -8.62 -39.34 -7.67
CA ARG A 54 -9.11 -38.28 -6.79
C ARG A 54 -10.27 -37.52 -7.42
N ALA A 55 -11.47 -37.71 -6.88
CA ALA A 55 -12.63 -36.89 -7.22
C ALA A 55 -12.50 -35.46 -6.62
N LEU A 56 -11.77 -34.58 -7.30
CA LEU A 56 -11.53 -33.20 -6.86
C LEU A 56 -12.51 -32.22 -7.51
N LYS A 57 -13.04 -31.29 -6.70
CA LYS A 57 -13.98 -30.25 -7.15
C LYS A 57 -13.29 -28.89 -7.35
N THR A 58 -13.72 -28.14 -8.34
CA THR A 58 -13.31 -26.75 -8.64
C THR A 58 -14.53 -25.82 -8.68
N THR A 59 -14.30 -24.53 -8.45
CA THR A 59 -15.28 -23.44 -8.68
C THR A 59 -14.90 -22.56 -9.87
N LEU A 60 -13.93 -23.00 -10.69
CA LEU A 60 -13.55 -22.32 -11.93
C LEU A 60 -14.77 -22.23 -12.87
N GLY A 61 -15.10 -21.01 -13.31
CA GLY A 61 -16.33 -20.73 -14.05
C GLY A 61 -17.55 -20.42 -13.17
N GLY A 62 -17.37 -20.27 -11.85
CA GLY A 62 -18.41 -19.78 -10.93
C GLY A 62 -19.30 -20.85 -10.30
N VAL A 63 -19.26 -22.09 -10.79
CA VAL A 63 -20.08 -23.21 -10.28
C VAL A 63 -19.17 -24.31 -9.73
N ARG A 64 -19.57 -24.93 -8.60
CA ARG A 64 -18.85 -26.06 -8.01
C ARG A 64 -19.09 -27.33 -8.82
N ARG A 65 -18.06 -27.84 -9.48
CA ARG A 65 -18.10 -29.06 -10.31
C ARG A 65 -16.80 -29.86 -10.24
N ASP A 66 -16.77 -31.05 -10.82
CA ASP A 66 -15.52 -31.84 -10.94
C ASP A 66 -14.47 -31.14 -11.81
N ILE A 67 -13.20 -31.36 -11.46
CA ILE A 67 -12.06 -30.89 -12.24
C ILE A 67 -11.98 -31.70 -13.54
N THR A 68 -11.81 -30.97 -14.64
CA THR A 68 -11.54 -31.49 -15.97
C THR A 68 -10.08 -31.22 -16.37
N ALA A 69 -9.59 -31.90 -17.41
CA ALA A 69 -8.26 -31.63 -17.97
C ALA A 69 -8.10 -30.17 -18.44
N ALA A 70 -9.17 -29.56 -18.97
CA ALA A 70 -9.19 -28.16 -19.37
C ALA A 70 -9.01 -27.19 -18.18
N ASP A 71 -9.54 -27.54 -17.00
CA ASP A 71 -9.34 -26.75 -15.78
C ASP A 71 -7.88 -26.78 -15.34
N LEU A 72 -7.23 -27.94 -15.40
CA LEU A 72 -5.80 -28.07 -15.10
C LEU A 72 -4.95 -27.21 -16.05
N GLY A 73 -5.28 -27.21 -17.35
CA GLY A 73 -4.64 -26.32 -18.32
C GLY A 73 -4.81 -24.84 -17.97
N THR A 74 -6.00 -24.45 -17.50
CA THR A 74 -6.27 -23.08 -17.05
C THR A 74 -5.49 -22.73 -15.78
N PHE A 75 -5.40 -23.65 -14.82
CA PHE A 75 -4.59 -23.46 -13.61
C PHE A 75 -3.12 -23.24 -13.92
N ARG A 76 -2.55 -23.99 -14.87
CA ARG A 76 -1.16 -23.79 -15.34
C ARG A 76 -0.96 -22.39 -15.94
N ARG A 77 -1.88 -21.94 -16.81
CA ARG A 77 -1.83 -20.59 -17.40
C ARG A 77 -1.90 -19.50 -16.34
N ASN A 78 -2.78 -19.65 -15.34
CA ASN A 78 -2.90 -18.71 -14.23
C ASN A 78 -1.59 -18.65 -13.43
N MET A 79 -0.96 -19.79 -13.14
CA MET A 79 0.33 -19.84 -12.45
C MET A 79 1.43 -19.13 -13.23
N GLN A 80 1.55 -19.40 -14.53
CA GLN A 80 2.52 -18.72 -15.40
C GLN A 80 2.30 -17.20 -15.43
N THR A 81 1.04 -16.77 -15.49
CA THR A 81 0.66 -15.34 -15.48
C THR A 81 1.05 -14.65 -14.18
N VAL A 82 0.92 -15.32 -13.04
CA VAL A 82 1.34 -14.77 -11.74
C VAL A 82 2.86 -14.67 -11.67
N GLN A 83 3.56 -15.72 -12.10
CA GLN A 83 5.02 -15.78 -12.09
C GLN A 83 5.66 -14.73 -13.00
N SER A 84 5.04 -14.40 -14.14
CA SER A 84 5.55 -13.36 -15.04
C SER A 84 5.37 -11.94 -14.48
N ARG A 85 4.42 -11.73 -13.57
CA ARG A 85 4.12 -10.42 -12.98
C ARG A 85 4.97 -10.07 -11.76
N ILE A 86 5.63 -11.06 -11.14
CA ILE A 86 6.33 -10.88 -9.87
C ILE A 86 7.74 -11.46 -9.98
N THR A 87 8.74 -10.60 -9.78
CA THR A 87 10.15 -10.99 -9.79
C THR A 87 10.48 -11.86 -8.57
N ALA A 88 11.39 -12.82 -8.72
CA ALA A 88 11.88 -13.67 -7.62
C ALA A 88 12.43 -12.89 -6.41
N ALA A 89 12.83 -11.62 -6.62
CA ALA A 89 13.31 -10.73 -5.57
C ALA A 89 12.26 -10.39 -4.49
N GLY A 90 10.96 -10.49 -4.81
CA GLY A 90 9.84 -10.17 -3.93
C GLY A 90 8.92 -9.09 -4.51
N ILE A 91 8.17 -8.40 -3.65
CA ILE A 91 7.21 -7.36 -4.04
C ILE A 91 7.37 -6.11 -3.16
N THR A 92 7.24 -4.90 -3.72
CA THR A 92 7.25 -3.67 -2.92
C THR A 92 5.88 -3.40 -2.31
N ALA A 93 5.83 -2.66 -1.20
CA ALA A 93 4.56 -2.32 -0.54
C ALA A 93 3.57 -1.60 -1.48
N GLN A 94 4.09 -0.75 -2.37
CA GLN A 94 3.27 -0.05 -3.33
C GLN A 94 2.74 -0.97 -4.44
N GLN A 95 3.57 -1.87 -4.95
CA GLN A 95 3.13 -2.86 -5.94
C GLN A 95 2.00 -3.73 -5.39
N VAL A 96 2.02 -4.09 -4.11
CA VAL A 96 0.91 -4.82 -3.47
C VAL A 96 -0.40 -4.02 -3.56
N ILE A 97 -0.36 -2.72 -3.29
CA ILE A 97 -1.55 -1.86 -3.35
C ILE A 97 -2.06 -1.75 -4.79
N ASP A 98 -1.15 -1.55 -5.75
CA ASP A 98 -1.51 -1.38 -7.16
C ASP A 98 -2.06 -2.67 -7.77
N LEU A 99 -1.45 -3.83 -7.46
CA LEU A 99 -1.94 -5.14 -7.91
C LEU A 99 -3.29 -5.50 -7.26
N ALA A 100 -3.53 -5.11 -6.01
CA ALA A 100 -4.83 -5.29 -5.37
C ALA A 100 -5.93 -4.47 -6.04
N ALA A 101 -5.59 -3.30 -6.60
CA ALA A 101 -6.52 -2.47 -7.35
C ALA A 101 -6.78 -3.03 -8.77
N SER A 102 -5.75 -3.53 -9.46
CA SER A 102 -5.88 -4.00 -10.85
C SER A 102 -6.47 -5.39 -11.00
N ASN A 103 -6.30 -6.26 -10.00
CA ASN A 103 -6.82 -7.63 -10.01
C ASN A 103 -7.56 -7.95 -8.69
N PRO A 104 -8.71 -7.31 -8.41
CA PRO A 104 -9.37 -7.42 -7.12
C PRO A 104 -9.97 -8.83 -6.93
N LEU A 105 -9.63 -9.48 -5.81
CA LEU A 105 -10.36 -10.66 -5.36
C LEU A 105 -11.61 -10.21 -4.61
N LYS A 106 -12.78 -10.50 -5.18
CA LYS A 106 -14.07 -10.16 -4.57
C LYS A 106 -14.39 -11.06 -3.38
N ASN A 107 -15.24 -10.57 -2.48
CA ASN A 107 -15.74 -11.37 -1.38
C ASN A 107 -16.92 -12.23 -1.89
N PRO A 108 -16.87 -13.58 -1.79
CA PRO A 108 -17.98 -14.42 -2.21
C PRO A 108 -19.30 -14.11 -1.49
N ARG A 109 -19.23 -13.59 -0.25
CA ARG A 109 -20.42 -13.19 0.51
C ARG A 109 -21.01 -11.85 0.06
N ASN A 110 -20.23 -11.02 -0.61
CA ASN A 110 -20.68 -9.73 -1.12
C ASN A 110 -20.01 -9.42 -2.48
N PRO A 111 -20.58 -9.90 -3.59
CA PRO A 111 -20.01 -9.75 -4.94
C PRO A 111 -19.95 -8.30 -5.45
N GLY A 112 -20.73 -7.39 -4.84
CA GLY A 112 -20.73 -5.95 -5.14
C GLY A 112 -19.57 -5.19 -4.52
N ASP A 113 -18.76 -5.83 -3.69
CA ASP A 113 -17.63 -5.21 -3.00
C ASP A 113 -16.47 -4.89 -3.96
N GLU A 114 -15.72 -3.82 -3.65
CA GLU A 114 -14.52 -3.36 -4.37
C GLU A 114 -13.30 -4.29 -4.15
N GLY A 115 -13.54 -5.50 -3.65
CA GLY A 115 -12.52 -6.46 -3.24
C GLY A 115 -11.82 -6.09 -1.93
N ASP A 116 -10.76 -6.82 -1.61
CA ASP A 116 -10.03 -6.66 -0.35
C ASP A 116 -9.46 -5.25 -0.12
N LEU A 117 -9.21 -4.47 -1.19
CA LEU A 117 -8.73 -3.10 -1.10
C LEU A 117 -9.80 -2.13 -0.59
N GLY A 118 -11.03 -2.20 -1.11
CA GLY A 118 -12.14 -1.39 -0.61
C GLY A 118 -12.45 -1.71 0.85
N ARG A 119 -12.44 -3.00 1.19
CA ARG A 119 -12.58 -3.45 2.58
C ARG A 119 -11.48 -2.94 3.49
N ALA A 120 -10.23 -2.94 3.04
CA ALA A 120 -9.12 -2.38 3.81
C ALA A 120 -9.32 -0.89 4.15
N ARG A 121 -9.88 -0.13 3.20
CA ARG A 121 -10.20 1.29 3.39
C ARG A 121 -11.33 1.49 4.41
N LYS A 122 -12.37 0.65 4.35
CA LYS A 122 -13.61 0.79 5.13
C LYS A 122 -13.51 0.18 6.54
N GLU A 123 -12.97 -1.03 6.63
CA GLU A 123 -13.06 -1.89 7.82
C GLU A 123 -11.82 -1.80 8.72
N ILE A 124 -10.62 -1.68 8.16
CA ILE A 124 -9.37 -1.76 8.94
C ILE A 124 -8.86 -0.36 9.22
N ARG A 125 -8.82 0.04 10.50
CA ARG A 125 -8.51 1.40 10.94
C ARG A 125 -7.10 1.55 11.50
N MET A 126 -6.44 0.46 11.89
CA MET A 126 -5.12 0.50 12.49
C MET A 126 -4.18 -0.60 11.94
N ALA A 127 -2.90 -0.26 11.91
CA ALA A 127 -1.78 -1.15 11.64
C ALA A 127 -0.54 -0.63 12.37
N VAL A 128 -0.27 -1.23 13.52
CA VAL A 128 0.75 -0.75 14.46
C VAL A 128 1.94 -1.71 14.47
N PRO A 129 3.16 -1.25 14.15
CA PRO A 129 4.36 -2.07 14.32
C PRO A 129 4.63 -2.26 15.81
N VAL A 130 4.72 -3.51 16.26
CA VAL A 130 4.85 -3.84 17.69
C VAL A 130 6.15 -4.54 18.04
N SER A 131 6.76 -5.25 17.09
CA SER A 131 8.08 -5.86 17.29
C SER A 131 8.81 -6.03 15.98
N SER A 132 10.14 -6.10 16.09
CA SER A 132 11.02 -6.51 15.01
C SER A 132 12.14 -7.40 15.51
N MET A 133 12.59 -8.29 14.64
CA MET A 133 13.78 -9.10 14.85
C MET A 133 14.39 -9.51 13.51
N VAL A 134 15.69 -9.81 13.51
CA VAL A 134 16.31 -10.47 12.35
C VAL A 134 15.61 -11.80 12.10
N SER A 135 15.28 -12.10 10.85
CA SER A 135 14.50 -13.28 10.52
C SER A 135 15.28 -14.56 10.81
N ALA A 136 14.59 -15.55 11.37
CA ALA A 136 15.13 -16.89 11.54
C ALA A 136 15.16 -17.70 10.22
N ARG A 137 14.41 -17.27 9.20
CA ARG A 137 14.25 -18.02 7.93
C ARG A 137 15.15 -17.50 6.81
N GLU A 138 15.36 -16.20 6.78
CA GLU A 138 16.20 -15.54 5.77
C GLU A 138 17.24 -14.71 6.51
N ARG A 139 18.51 -15.16 6.49
CA ARG A 139 19.63 -14.36 7.01
C ARG A 139 19.65 -13.01 6.29
N ASP A 140 20.07 -11.96 6.98
CA ASP A 140 20.12 -10.58 6.46
C ASP A 140 18.76 -9.92 6.16
N SER A 141 17.66 -10.47 6.64
CA SER A 141 16.34 -9.85 6.56
C SER A 141 15.78 -9.48 7.93
N LEU A 142 14.88 -8.50 7.97
CA LEU A 142 14.22 -8.04 9.19
C LEU A 142 12.74 -8.41 9.16
N ASP A 143 12.31 -9.24 10.10
CA ASP A 143 10.90 -9.54 10.34
C ASP A 143 10.32 -8.47 11.27
N VAL A 144 9.30 -7.74 10.80
CA VAL A 144 8.52 -6.77 11.58
C VAL A 144 7.10 -7.27 11.71
N ARG A 145 6.60 -7.29 12.94
CA ARG A 145 5.23 -7.71 13.24
C ARG A 145 4.35 -6.50 13.48
N PHE A 146 3.23 -6.48 12.79
CA PHE A 146 2.17 -5.49 12.94
C PHE A 146 0.96 -6.13 13.61
N LEU A 147 0.29 -5.36 14.45
CA LEU A 147 -1.07 -5.65 14.91
C LEU A 147 -2.04 -4.78 14.14
N THR A 148 -3.08 -5.41 13.60
CA THR A 148 -4.21 -4.72 12.97
C THR A 148 -5.48 -5.03 13.73
N ASP A 149 -6.44 -4.12 13.67
CA ASP A 149 -7.81 -4.42 14.06
C ASP A 149 -8.38 -5.50 13.13
N ALA A 150 -9.31 -6.27 13.67
CA ALA A 150 -10.13 -7.15 12.87
C ALA A 150 -11.37 -6.40 12.37
N SER A 151 -12.02 -6.91 11.32
CA SER A 151 -13.28 -6.32 10.87
C SER A 151 -14.41 -6.52 11.87
N PRO A 152 -15.49 -5.72 11.79
CA PRO A 152 -16.68 -5.90 12.62
C PRO A 152 -17.24 -7.33 12.61
N ASP A 153 -17.21 -7.99 11.45
CA ASP A 153 -17.76 -9.35 11.27
C ASP A 153 -16.72 -10.47 11.51
N SER A 154 -15.63 -10.18 12.23
CA SER A 154 -14.57 -11.15 12.51
C SER A 154 -14.71 -11.77 13.89
N ASP A 155 -14.51 -13.08 14.00
CA ASP A 155 -14.43 -13.79 15.28
C ASP A 155 -13.12 -13.48 16.04
N ALA A 156 -12.10 -12.99 15.32
CA ALA A 156 -10.85 -12.52 15.92
C ALA A 156 -10.97 -11.07 16.36
N THR A 157 -10.31 -10.71 17.46
CA THR A 157 -10.24 -9.32 17.95
C THR A 157 -9.17 -8.50 17.23
N ARG A 158 -8.08 -9.14 16.81
CA ARG A 158 -6.95 -8.54 16.12
C ARG A 158 -6.25 -9.58 15.24
N HIS A 159 -5.49 -9.09 14.27
CA HIS A 159 -4.64 -9.93 13.43
C HIS A 159 -3.17 -9.54 13.54
N HIS A 160 -2.33 -10.53 13.31
CA HIS A 160 -0.87 -10.45 13.26
C HIS A 160 -0.40 -10.51 11.81
N VAL A 161 0.08 -9.38 11.33
CA VAL A 161 0.74 -9.32 10.02
C VAL A 161 2.25 -9.36 10.23
N LEU A 162 2.91 -10.33 9.62
CA LEU A 162 4.36 -10.40 9.55
C LEU A 162 4.81 -9.79 8.23
N VAL A 163 5.75 -8.85 8.27
CA VAL A 163 6.39 -8.28 7.08
C VAL A 163 7.89 -8.47 7.21
N ARG A 164 8.49 -9.13 6.21
CA ARG A 164 9.93 -9.31 6.08
C ARG A 164 10.50 -8.27 5.13
N PHE A 165 11.42 -7.47 5.63
CA PHE A 165 12.19 -6.50 4.85
C PHE A 165 13.49 -7.15 4.39
N ARG A 166 13.61 -7.44 3.10
CA ARG A 166 14.77 -8.15 2.54
C ARG A 166 16.02 -7.29 2.40
N ALA A 167 15.84 -5.98 2.24
CA ALA A 167 16.94 -5.03 2.13
C ALA A 167 17.67 -4.75 3.47
N TYR A 168 17.26 -5.36 4.58
CA TYR A 168 17.78 -5.02 5.91
C TYR A 168 19.31 -5.14 6.01
N GLY A 169 19.89 -6.30 5.69
CA GLY A 169 21.33 -6.51 5.82
C GLY A 169 22.17 -5.72 4.82
N GLU A 170 21.61 -5.41 3.64
CA GLU A 170 22.23 -4.44 2.71
C GLU A 170 22.27 -3.04 3.33
N MET A 171 21.14 -2.57 3.86
CA MET A 171 21.05 -1.24 4.48
C MET A 171 21.91 -1.14 5.74
N ALA A 172 22.00 -2.22 6.54
CA ALA A 172 22.89 -2.30 7.69
C ALA A 172 24.36 -2.09 7.28
N ARG A 173 24.82 -2.81 6.25
CA ARG A 173 26.17 -2.66 5.70
C ARG A 173 26.42 -1.26 5.14
N GLN A 174 25.45 -0.66 4.44
CA GLN A 174 25.58 0.70 3.89
C GLN A 174 25.70 1.80 4.96
N MET A 175 25.22 1.55 6.20
CA MET A 175 25.46 2.48 7.32
C MET A 175 26.87 2.36 7.91
N MET A 176 27.57 1.24 7.68
CA MET A 176 28.91 0.96 8.20
C MET A 176 30.03 1.26 7.19
N VAL A 177 29.69 1.74 5.98
CA VAL A 177 30.68 2.08 4.95
C VAL A 177 31.56 3.23 5.44
N THR A 178 32.85 2.95 5.63
CA THR A 178 33.86 3.98 5.85
C THR A 178 34.18 4.65 4.51
N PRO A 179 34.09 5.98 4.38
CA PRO A 179 34.52 6.66 3.16
C PRO A 179 36.03 6.43 2.97
N THR A 180 36.44 5.71 1.92
CA THR A 180 37.86 5.54 1.57
C THR A 180 38.21 6.40 0.37
N THR A 181 39.11 7.37 0.52
CA THR A 181 39.62 8.15 -0.60
C THR A 181 40.53 7.29 -1.47
N THR A 182 40.03 6.83 -2.61
CA THR A 182 40.86 6.33 -3.70
C THR A 182 40.68 7.27 -4.88
N GLU A 183 41.80 7.88 -5.30
CA GLU A 183 42.03 8.64 -6.53
C GLU A 183 40.76 9.03 -7.33
N GLY A 184 40.23 10.22 -7.05
CA GLY A 184 39.33 10.95 -7.97
C GLY A 184 37.87 10.48 -8.07
N LYS A 185 37.44 9.39 -7.44
CA LYS A 185 36.02 8.97 -7.43
C LYS A 185 35.30 9.38 -6.14
N LYS A 186 34.14 10.07 -6.27
CA LYS A 186 33.24 10.38 -5.15
C LYS A 186 32.84 9.09 -4.43
N THR A 187 33.27 8.95 -3.18
CA THR A 187 32.94 7.80 -2.32
C THR A 187 31.47 7.80 -1.90
N PRO A 188 30.82 6.63 -1.80
CA PRO A 188 29.49 6.55 -1.21
C PRO A 188 29.55 6.94 0.27
N LYS A 189 28.80 7.99 0.66
CA LYS A 189 28.64 8.41 2.05
C LYS A 189 27.84 7.36 2.83
N ALA A 190 28.29 7.03 4.05
CA ALA A 190 27.53 6.20 4.98
C ALA A 190 26.09 6.69 5.12
N LEU A 191 25.13 5.77 5.05
CA LEU A 191 23.73 6.12 5.26
C LEU A 191 23.45 6.45 6.72
N THR A 192 22.58 7.43 6.95
CA THR A 192 21.99 7.61 8.28
C THR A 192 20.93 6.53 8.57
N PRO A 193 20.61 6.23 9.84
CA PRO A 193 19.54 5.28 10.18
C PRO A 193 18.20 5.59 9.51
N LYS A 194 17.87 6.88 9.36
CA LYS A 194 16.67 7.34 8.67
C LYS A 194 16.71 7.11 7.16
N GLN A 195 17.86 7.32 6.52
CA GLN A 195 18.03 7.04 5.08
C GLN A 195 17.97 5.53 4.82
N ALA A 196 18.65 4.74 5.64
CA ALA A 196 18.60 3.28 5.61
C ALA A 196 17.15 2.78 5.81
N ALA A 197 16.42 3.30 6.80
CA ALA A 197 15.02 2.95 7.02
C ALA A 197 14.11 3.34 5.84
N THR A 198 14.34 4.50 5.23
CA THR A 198 13.60 4.97 4.03
C THR A 198 13.84 4.03 2.84
N ARG A 199 15.09 3.67 2.55
CA ARG A 199 15.41 2.75 1.45
C ARG A 199 14.88 1.34 1.74
N MET A 200 14.98 0.89 2.99
CA MET A 200 14.51 -0.43 3.40
C MET A 200 13.01 -0.62 3.15
N ARG A 201 12.19 0.39 3.46
CA ARG A 201 10.73 0.33 3.22
C ARG A 201 10.32 0.46 1.75
N GLU A 202 11.19 0.99 0.90
CA GLU A 202 11.00 1.11 -0.55
C GLU A 202 11.41 -0.16 -1.30
N GLY A 203 12.25 -0.99 -0.67
CA GLY A 203 12.72 -2.26 -1.23
C GLY A 203 11.69 -3.39 -1.23
N TYR A 204 12.18 -4.57 -1.61
CA TYR A 204 11.36 -5.78 -1.69
C TYR A 204 11.00 -6.34 -0.31
N LEU A 205 9.77 -6.82 -0.21
CA LEU A 205 9.15 -7.34 0.99
C LEU A 205 8.58 -8.74 0.74
N ALA A 206 8.48 -9.50 1.80
CA ALA A 206 7.61 -10.66 1.89
C ALA A 206 6.65 -10.47 3.08
N PHE A 207 5.48 -11.09 3.06
CA PHE A 207 4.51 -10.94 4.15
C PHE A 207 3.64 -12.18 4.35
N ASP A 208 3.04 -12.27 5.53
CA ASP A 208 1.99 -13.23 5.87
C ASP A 208 1.03 -12.61 6.89
N CYS A 209 -0.20 -13.10 6.94
CA CYS A 209 -1.19 -12.71 7.91
C CYS A 209 -1.97 -13.94 8.35
N ASP A 210 -2.26 -14.02 9.65
CA ASP A 210 -2.99 -15.12 10.28
C ASP A 210 -4.47 -15.23 9.88
N CYS A 211 -5.01 -14.25 9.14
CA CYS A 211 -6.42 -14.29 8.77
C CYS A 211 -6.71 -15.38 7.71
N GLY A 212 -7.92 -15.94 7.77
CA GLY A 212 -8.35 -16.98 6.83
C GLY A 212 -8.33 -16.55 5.36
N ARG A 213 -8.46 -15.24 5.07
CA ARG A 213 -8.34 -14.72 3.70
C ARG A 213 -6.94 -14.94 3.14
N THR A 214 -5.90 -14.71 3.93
CA THR A 214 -4.52 -15.03 3.52
C THR A 214 -4.34 -16.54 3.44
N GLN A 215 -4.62 -17.24 4.53
CA GLN A 215 -4.39 -18.68 4.68
C GLN A 215 -5.02 -19.51 3.54
N PHE A 216 -6.28 -19.25 3.21
CA PHE A 216 -7.06 -20.13 2.31
C PHE A 216 -7.23 -19.60 0.88
N PHE A 217 -6.98 -18.32 0.61
CA PHE A 217 -7.19 -17.73 -0.72
C PHE A 217 -5.92 -17.24 -1.39
N LEU A 218 -4.97 -16.70 -0.61
CA LEU A 218 -3.86 -15.91 -1.15
C LEU A 218 -2.48 -16.49 -0.83
N ARG A 219 -2.33 -17.37 0.16
CA ARG A 219 -1.01 -17.88 0.56
C ARG A 219 -0.33 -18.70 -0.55
N TYR A 220 -1.10 -19.46 -1.31
CA TYR A 220 -0.59 -20.16 -2.50
C TYR A 220 0.01 -19.16 -3.50
N LEU A 221 -0.71 -18.07 -3.78
CA LEU A 221 -0.27 -16.99 -4.66
C LEU A 221 1.03 -16.34 -4.14
N ALA A 222 1.09 -16.03 -2.84
CA ALA A 222 2.28 -15.48 -2.21
C ALA A 222 3.48 -16.42 -2.27
N THR A 223 3.23 -17.73 -2.17
CA THR A 223 4.26 -18.77 -2.26
C THR A 223 4.84 -18.81 -3.68
N ILE A 224 3.98 -18.92 -4.71
CA ILE A 224 4.46 -18.98 -6.10
C ILE A 224 5.05 -17.66 -6.60
N GLY A 225 4.65 -16.53 -6.01
CA GLY A 225 5.20 -15.20 -6.30
C GLY A 225 6.45 -14.84 -5.51
N GLY A 226 6.93 -15.71 -4.60
CA GLY A 226 8.19 -15.47 -3.87
C GLY A 226 8.13 -14.37 -2.80
N TYR A 227 6.93 -13.97 -2.35
CA TYR A 227 6.71 -12.94 -1.35
C TYR A 227 5.99 -13.44 -0.09
N ASN A 228 5.96 -14.75 0.14
CA ASN A 228 5.44 -15.36 1.36
C ASN A 228 6.46 -15.28 2.51
N ALA A 229 6.10 -14.66 3.64
CA ALA A 229 6.95 -14.70 4.85
C ALA A 229 6.62 -15.89 5.77
N GLY A 230 5.42 -16.47 5.59
CA GLY A 230 4.81 -17.51 6.42
C GLY A 230 5.15 -18.93 5.95
N ARG A 231 4.32 -19.91 6.32
CA ARG A 231 4.47 -21.30 5.82
C ARG A 231 4.15 -21.31 4.33
N ASP A 232 4.92 -22.03 3.53
CA ASP A 232 4.61 -22.20 2.11
C ASP A 232 3.35 -23.02 1.90
N GLU A 233 2.51 -22.58 0.95
CA GLU A 233 1.31 -23.30 0.54
C GLU A 233 1.48 -23.80 -0.88
N HIS A 234 1.48 -25.13 -1.02
CA HIS A 234 1.61 -25.82 -2.30
C HIS A 234 0.27 -26.34 -2.84
N GLY A 235 -0.81 -26.22 -2.06
CA GLY A 235 -2.16 -26.58 -2.46
C GLY A 235 -2.82 -25.48 -3.29
N TYR A 236 -3.15 -25.78 -4.55
CA TYR A 236 -3.84 -24.85 -5.43
C TYR A 236 -5.25 -24.52 -4.90
N PRO A 237 -5.64 -23.23 -4.79
CA PRO A 237 -6.89 -22.78 -4.16
C PRO A 237 -8.12 -22.95 -5.07
N LYS A 238 -8.35 -24.16 -5.59
CA LYS A 238 -9.37 -24.51 -6.61
C LYS A 238 -10.84 -24.23 -6.24
N ILE A 239 -11.16 -24.02 -4.96
CA ILE A 239 -12.53 -23.69 -4.51
C ILE A 239 -12.65 -22.21 -4.14
N ARG A 240 -11.63 -21.64 -3.50
CA ARG A 240 -11.71 -20.32 -2.89
C ARG A 240 -11.16 -19.21 -3.79
N ASN A 241 -10.16 -19.52 -4.61
CA ASN A 241 -9.53 -18.59 -5.54
C ASN A 241 -9.00 -19.32 -6.80
N PRO A 242 -9.87 -19.99 -7.59
CA PRO A 242 -9.43 -20.78 -8.73
C PRO A 242 -8.75 -19.94 -9.83
N GLY A 243 -9.06 -18.65 -9.90
CA GLY A 243 -8.48 -17.69 -10.85
C GLY A 243 -7.19 -17.00 -10.39
N LEU A 244 -6.69 -17.29 -9.19
CA LEU A 244 -5.51 -16.62 -8.60
C LEU A 244 -5.62 -15.08 -8.62
N GLN A 245 -6.79 -14.57 -8.25
CA GLN A 245 -7.07 -13.15 -8.14
C GLN A 245 -6.63 -12.60 -6.77
N GLY A 246 -6.45 -11.27 -6.69
CA GLY A 246 -5.95 -10.59 -5.51
C GLY A 246 -4.45 -10.75 -5.32
N VAL A 247 -3.91 -10.14 -4.27
CA VAL A 247 -2.49 -10.20 -3.91
C VAL A 247 -2.29 -10.24 -2.40
N ALA A 248 -3.15 -9.55 -1.66
CA ALA A 248 -3.07 -9.39 -0.21
C ALA A 248 -4.47 -9.22 0.40
N CYS A 249 -4.64 -9.64 1.65
CA CYS A 249 -5.87 -9.41 2.39
C CYS A 249 -5.95 -7.95 2.88
N LYS A 250 -7.13 -7.56 3.36
CA LYS A 250 -7.36 -6.21 3.87
C LYS A 250 -6.38 -5.74 4.97
N HIS A 251 -5.95 -6.63 5.86
CA HIS A 251 -5.01 -6.31 6.94
C HIS A 251 -3.62 -5.98 6.37
N VAL A 252 -3.14 -6.81 5.45
CA VAL A 252 -1.87 -6.59 4.77
C VAL A 252 -1.93 -5.29 3.97
N LEU A 253 -3.01 -5.01 3.25
CA LEU A 253 -3.15 -3.77 2.46
C LEU A 253 -3.08 -2.52 3.35
N ARG A 254 -3.68 -2.56 4.55
CA ARG A 254 -3.54 -1.49 5.54
C ARG A 254 -2.08 -1.34 6.00
N VAL A 255 -1.39 -2.44 6.28
CA VAL A 255 0.02 -2.45 6.68
C VAL A 255 0.91 -1.88 5.57
N MET A 256 0.73 -2.30 4.32
CA MET A 256 1.51 -1.81 3.18
C MET A 256 1.36 -0.30 3.00
N MET A 257 0.14 0.23 3.17
CA MET A 257 -0.08 1.67 3.16
C MET A 257 0.67 2.38 4.29
N GLU A 258 0.63 1.83 5.50
CA GLU A 258 1.38 2.43 6.63
C GLU A 258 2.89 2.36 6.39
N ILE A 259 3.42 1.29 5.79
CA ILE A 259 4.84 1.21 5.40
C ILE A 259 5.20 2.35 4.44
N VAL A 260 4.39 2.58 3.40
CA VAL A 260 4.64 3.63 2.40
C VAL A 260 4.51 5.04 2.99
N GLN A 261 3.46 5.31 3.77
CA GLN A 261 3.05 6.69 4.09
C GLN A 261 3.33 7.13 5.54
N SER A 262 3.50 6.20 6.47
CA SER A 262 3.49 6.52 7.91
C SER A 262 4.86 6.96 8.43
N ALA A 263 4.94 8.20 8.89
CA ALA A 263 6.10 8.68 9.63
C ALA A 263 6.35 7.89 10.93
N ALA A 264 5.29 7.33 11.55
CA ALA A 264 5.42 6.53 12.76
C ALA A 264 6.09 5.17 12.48
N VAL A 265 5.72 4.51 11.37
CA VAL A 265 6.40 3.28 10.93
C VAL A 265 7.85 3.59 10.55
N LEU A 266 8.09 4.69 9.82
CA LEU A 266 9.46 5.11 9.51
C LEU A 266 10.29 5.34 10.79
N GLY A 267 9.75 6.04 11.79
CA GLY A 267 10.43 6.25 13.07
C GLY A 267 10.67 4.95 13.84
N PHE A 268 9.75 3.98 13.76
CA PHE A 268 9.99 2.64 14.30
C PHE A 268 11.17 1.95 13.61
N LEU A 269 11.21 1.95 12.28
CA LEU A 269 12.30 1.34 11.50
C LEU A 269 13.63 2.08 11.73
N GLU A 270 13.62 3.41 11.84
CA GLU A 270 14.79 4.22 12.15
C GLU A 270 15.40 3.82 13.50
N ARG A 271 14.59 3.62 14.54
CA ARG A 271 15.06 3.10 15.84
C ARG A 271 15.67 1.70 15.73
N VAL A 272 15.11 0.85 14.88
CA VAL A 272 15.67 -0.48 14.61
C VAL A 272 17.04 -0.37 13.92
N MET A 273 17.17 0.50 12.91
CA MET A 273 18.43 0.71 12.20
C MET A 273 19.49 1.36 13.11
N ALA A 274 19.11 2.30 13.97
CA ALA A 274 20.02 2.89 14.95
C ALA A 274 20.56 1.82 15.92
N LYS A 275 19.70 0.89 16.37
CA LYS A 275 20.12 -0.26 17.17
C LYS A 275 21.01 -1.24 16.40
N ALA A 276 20.78 -1.40 15.09
CA ALA A 276 21.61 -2.26 14.24
C ALA A 276 23.02 -1.68 14.12
N LEU A 277 23.12 -0.38 13.88
CA LEU A 277 24.39 0.34 13.81
C LEU A 277 25.19 0.25 15.12
N ALA A 278 24.50 0.27 16.27
CA ALA A 278 25.12 0.12 17.59
C ALA A 278 25.46 -1.35 17.95
N SER A 279 25.02 -2.34 17.15
CA SER A 279 25.24 -3.75 17.40
C SER A 279 26.45 -4.25 16.59
N ALA A 280 27.37 -4.97 17.24
CA ALA A 280 28.52 -5.57 16.56
C ALA A 280 28.12 -6.63 15.51
N ASP A 281 27.02 -7.35 15.77
CA ASP A 281 26.59 -8.51 14.97
C ASP A 281 25.44 -8.18 13.99
N ASN A 282 24.99 -6.92 13.91
CA ASN A 282 23.74 -6.54 13.22
C ASN A 282 22.51 -7.34 13.69
N LYS A 283 22.55 -7.95 14.87
CA LYS A 283 21.42 -8.67 15.46
C LYS A 283 20.60 -7.69 16.26
N VAL A 284 19.40 -7.39 15.78
CA VAL A 284 18.47 -6.48 16.47
C VAL A 284 17.21 -7.20 16.89
N ARG A 285 16.75 -6.88 18.11
CA ARG A 285 15.38 -7.09 18.56
C ARG A 285 14.84 -5.79 19.12
N HIS A 286 13.67 -5.39 18.65
CA HIS A 286 12.95 -4.23 19.17
C HIS A 286 11.50 -4.58 19.42
N GLN A 287 10.95 -4.03 20.49
CA GLN A 287 9.54 -4.18 20.84
C GLN A 287 9.02 -2.83 21.31
N ALA A 288 7.88 -2.40 20.76
CA ALA A 288 7.20 -1.18 21.18
C ALA A 288 6.62 -1.38 22.59
N THR A 289 6.60 -0.31 23.37
CA THR A 289 5.88 -0.33 24.65
C THR A 289 4.36 -0.36 24.41
N GLN A 290 3.59 -0.80 25.39
CA GLN A 290 2.13 -0.78 25.30
C GLN A 290 1.61 0.65 25.08
N ALA A 291 2.18 1.63 25.79
CA ALA A 291 1.75 3.02 25.69
C ALA A 291 2.00 3.61 24.30
N GLU A 292 3.18 3.37 23.70
CA GLU A 292 3.47 3.80 22.32
C GLU A 292 2.53 3.15 21.31
N ALA A 293 2.27 1.86 21.45
CA ALA A 293 1.37 1.13 20.57
C ALA A 293 -0.07 1.66 20.65
N ASP A 294 -0.61 1.81 21.86
CA ASP A 294 -1.95 2.34 22.11
C ASP A 294 -2.12 3.77 21.58
N ALA A 295 -1.12 4.63 21.80
CA ALA A 295 -1.13 6.00 21.29
C ALA A 295 -1.15 6.02 19.76
N LEU A 296 -0.38 5.15 19.10
CA LEU A 296 -0.36 5.05 17.65
C LEU A 296 -1.68 4.51 17.09
N ALA A 297 -2.26 3.47 17.70
CA ALA A 297 -3.55 2.95 17.29
C ALA A 297 -4.65 3.99 17.45
N ALA A 298 -4.71 4.69 18.58
CA ALA A 298 -5.69 5.75 18.81
C ALA A 298 -5.58 6.86 17.75
N LYS A 299 -4.35 7.23 17.37
CA LYS A 299 -4.10 8.21 16.30
C LYS A 299 -4.56 7.71 14.93
N GLN A 300 -4.25 6.46 14.58
CA GLN A 300 -4.68 5.85 13.32
C GLN A 300 -6.20 5.68 13.25
N ALA A 301 -6.85 5.27 14.35
CA ALA A 301 -8.28 5.10 14.43
C ALA A 301 -9.04 6.43 14.28
N LYS A 302 -8.55 7.51 14.90
CA LYS A 302 -9.15 8.85 14.77
C LYS A 302 -8.95 9.45 13.38
N ARG A 303 -7.81 9.21 12.74
CA ARG A 303 -7.43 9.81 11.45
C ARG A 303 -6.83 8.76 10.53
N PRO A 304 -7.66 7.84 9.98
CA PRO A 304 -7.17 6.80 9.10
C PRO A 304 -6.64 7.42 7.82
N ARG A 305 -5.41 7.07 7.45
CA ARG A 305 -4.84 7.45 6.16
C ARG A 305 -5.57 6.72 5.02
N ALA A 306 -5.72 7.40 3.89
CA ALA A 306 -6.28 6.79 2.69
C ALA A 306 -5.27 5.83 2.05
N ILE A 307 -5.74 4.64 1.65
CA ILE A 307 -4.95 3.69 0.86
C ILE A 307 -5.01 4.12 -0.60
N LYS A 308 -3.88 4.58 -1.14
CA LYS A 308 -3.77 5.19 -2.46
C LYS A 308 -2.92 4.35 -3.40
N THR A 309 -3.41 4.18 -4.62
CA THR A 309 -2.61 3.58 -5.72
C THR A 309 -1.55 4.57 -6.19
N SER A 310 -0.58 4.10 -6.98
CA SER A 310 0.45 4.95 -7.59
C SER A 310 -0.14 6.03 -8.48
N GLU A 311 -1.18 5.69 -9.25
CA GLU A 311 -1.91 6.65 -10.08
C GLU A 311 -2.56 7.76 -9.24
N GLN A 312 -3.26 7.39 -8.16
CA GLN A 312 -3.88 8.35 -7.25
C GLN A 312 -2.85 9.27 -6.59
N ARG A 313 -1.71 8.72 -6.15
CA ARG A 313 -0.60 9.52 -5.60
C ARG A 313 0.00 10.46 -6.64
N GLY A 314 0.20 10.00 -7.88
CA GLY A 314 0.70 10.82 -8.98
C GLY A 314 -0.28 11.94 -9.36
N ALA A 315 -1.58 11.67 -9.36
CA ALA A 315 -2.61 12.69 -9.58
C ALA A 315 -2.61 13.75 -8.46
N GLU A 316 -2.51 13.35 -7.20
CA GLU A 316 -2.42 14.30 -6.08
C GLU A 316 -1.14 15.12 -6.10
N ALA A 317 0.00 14.51 -6.44
CA ALA A 317 1.27 15.21 -6.58
C ALA A 317 1.21 16.27 -7.68
N ARG A 318 0.61 15.94 -8.84
CA ARG A 318 0.37 16.89 -9.94
C ARG A 318 -0.52 18.05 -9.49
N LYS A 319 -1.67 17.76 -8.87
CA LYS A 319 -2.57 18.79 -8.32
C LYS A 319 -1.88 19.70 -7.28
N ALA A 320 -1.02 19.13 -6.44
CA ALA A 320 -0.25 19.90 -5.46
C ALA A 320 0.81 20.80 -6.11
N GLN A 321 1.50 20.30 -7.15
CA GLN A 321 2.46 21.08 -7.94
C GLN A 321 1.76 22.23 -8.68
N GLU A 322 0.61 21.97 -9.30
CA GLU A 322 -0.23 22.99 -9.96
C GLU A 322 -0.67 24.07 -8.98
N LYS A 323 -1.19 23.69 -7.80
CA LYS A 323 -1.53 24.65 -6.74
C LYS A 323 -0.33 25.47 -6.28
N ALA A 324 0.82 24.84 -6.09
CA ALA A 324 2.05 25.54 -5.70
C ALA A 324 2.53 26.50 -6.80
N ALA A 325 2.42 26.13 -8.07
CA ALA A 325 2.74 26.97 -9.21
C ALA A 325 1.80 28.18 -9.30
N LEU A 326 0.49 27.96 -9.15
CA LEU A 326 -0.52 29.04 -9.12
C LEU A 326 -0.28 29.99 -7.94
N ALA A 327 0.00 29.47 -6.75
CA ALA A 327 0.30 30.28 -5.58
C ALA A 327 1.59 31.11 -5.78
N ARG A 328 2.62 30.55 -6.43
CA ARG A 328 3.84 31.28 -6.81
C ARG A 328 3.55 32.35 -7.85
N ALA A 329 2.77 32.04 -8.88
CA ALA A 329 2.37 32.99 -9.92
C ALA A 329 1.54 34.15 -9.35
N ALA A 330 0.59 33.87 -8.44
CA ALA A 330 -0.20 34.87 -7.74
C ALA A 330 0.66 35.79 -6.86
N LYS A 331 1.66 35.24 -6.15
CA LYS A 331 2.63 36.05 -5.39
C LYS A 331 3.45 36.96 -6.29
N VAL A 332 3.94 36.45 -7.43
CA VAL A 332 4.69 37.25 -8.41
C VAL A 332 3.81 38.34 -9.04
N ALA A 333 2.54 38.04 -9.34
CA ALA A 333 1.59 39.01 -9.86
C ALA A 333 1.27 40.11 -8.84
N ALA A 334 1.09 39.76 -7.56
CA ALA A 334 0.86 40.71 -6.48
C ALA A 334 2.07 41.64 -6.21
N THR A 335 3.29 41.18 -6.49
CA THR A 335 4.52 42.00 -6.35
C THR A 335 4.79 42.95 -7.52
N LYS A 336 4.06 42.83 -8.65
CA LYS A 336 4.21 43.77 -9.77
C LYS A 336 3.22 44.93 -9.58
N PRO A 337 3.67 46.20 -9.51
CA PRO A 337 2.75 47.32 -9.45
C PRO A 337 1.84 47.31 -10.68
N PRO A 338 0.56 47.71 -10.57
CA PRO A 338 -0.33 47.75 -11.71
C PRO A 338 0.34 48.59 -12.80
N LYS A 339 0.54 48.00 -13.99
CA LYS A 339 1.08 48.72 -15.14
C LYS A 339 0.19 49.95 -15.34
N LYS A 340 0.71 51.15 -15.04
CA LYS A 340 0.04 52.41 -15.36
C LYS A 340 -0.30 52.33 -16.85
N VAL A 341 -1.59 52.31 -17.17
CA VAL A 341 -2.09 52.28 -18.54
C VAL A 341 -1.36 53.38 -19.31
N ALA A 342 -0.59 52.99 -20.32
CA ALA A 342 0.26 53.91 -21.09
C ALA A 342 -0.62 55.04 -21.66
N ALA A 343 -0.11 56.27 -21.66
CA ALA A 343 -0.86 57.43 -22.15
C ALA A 343 -1.39 57.26 -23.59
N ALA A 344 -0.68 56.48 -24.41
CA ALA A 344 -1.11 56.09 -25.76
C ALA A 344 -2.44 55.29 -25.76
N SER A 345 -2.62 54.37 -24.80
CA SER A 345 -3.86 53.59 -24.66
C SER A 345 -5.03 54.44 -24.15
N ARG A 346 -4.77 55.51 -23.38
CA ARG A 346 -5.82 56.48 -22.98
C ARG A 346 -6.27 57.36 -24.14
N ARG A 347 -5.34 57.75 -25.04
CA ARG A 347 -5.67 58.50 -26.26
C ARG A 347 -6.49 57.65 -27.22
N ALA A 348 -6.12 56.37 -27.43
CA ALA A 348 -6.88 55.44 -28.26
C ALA A 348 -8.31 55.17 -27.72
N ALA A 349 -8.48 55.09 -26.40
CA ALA A 349 -9.80 54.91 -25.78
C ALA A 349 -10.69 56.17 -25.87
N LYS A 350 -10.08 57.37 -25.94
CA LYS A 350 -10.78 58.64 -26.19
C LYS A 350 -11.23 58.75 -27.65
N THR A 351 -10.35 58.48 -28.61
CA THR A 351 -10.72 58.52 -30.04
C THR A 351 -11.79 57.48 -30.37
N ALA A 352 -11.73 56.27 -29.81
CA ALA A 352 -12.79 55.27 -30.00
C ALA A 352 -14.15 55.72 -29.44
N ALA A 353 -14.16 56.40 -28.27
CA ALA A 353 -15.39 56.93 -27.68
C ALA A 353 -15.97 58.12 -28.48
N GLU A 354 -15.11 58.99 -29.00
CA GLU A 354 -15.51 60.10 -29.88
C GLU A 354 -16.05 59.61 -31.23
N THR A 355 -15.52 58.51 -31.76
CA THR A 355 -15.98 57.93 -33.03
C THR A 355 -17.35 57.26 -32.86
N LEU A 356 -17.56 56.53 -31.75
CA LEU A 356 -18.84 55.93 -31.40
C LEU A 356 -19.93 56.98 -31.11
N GLY A 357 -19.59 58.08 -30.42
CA GLY A 357 -20.53 59.18 -30.17
C GLY A 357 -21.03 59.83 -31.47
N LYS A 358 -20.15 60.01 -32.46
CA LYS A 358 -20.51 60.56 -33.78
C LYS A 358 -21.32 59.58 -34.64
N GLN A 359 -21.02 58.29 -34.60
CA GLN A 359 -21.74 57.28 -35.40
C GLN A 359 -23.17 57.04 -34.92
N PHE A 360 -23.43 57.15 -33.61
CA PHE A 360 -24.73 56.84 -33.03
C PHE A 360 -25.47 58.08 -32.49
N ASN A 361 -24.96 59.28 -32.77
CA ASN A 361 -25.50 60.57 -32.34
C ASN A 361 -25.76 60.65 -30.81
N LEU A 362 -24.88 60.01 -30.04
CA LEU A 362 -24.96 59.93 -28.57
C LEU A 362 -24.11 61.01 -27.95
N SER A 363 -24.61 61.63 -26.87
CA SER A 363 -23.80 62.60 -26.12
C SER A 363 -22.62 61.88 -25.44
N PRO A 364 -21.50 62.58 -25.16
CA PRO A 364 -20.35 61.99 -24.48
C PRO A 364 -20.71 61.32 -23.15
N ASP A 365 -21.69 61.87 -22.43
CA ASP A 365 -22.18 61.35 -21.17
C ASP A 365 -22.94 60.03 -21.37
N GLN A 366 -23.75 59.92 -22.43
CA GLN A 366 -24.46 58.68 -22.78
C GLN A 366 -23.49 57.55 -23.19
N VAL A 367 -22.42 57.88 -23.92
CA VAL A 367 -21.38 56.89 -24.30
C VAL A 367 -20.63 56.40 -23.07
N SER A 368 -20.37 57.27 -22.09
CA SER A 368 -19.75 56.88 -20.83
C SER A 368 -20.65 55.99 -19.98
N ALA A 369 -21.94 56.30 -19.88
CA ALA A 369 -22.92 55.51 -19.15
C ALA A 369 -23.09 54.10 -19.75
N ILE A 370 -23.13 53.99 -21.08
CA ILE A 370 -23.19 52.69 -21.77
C ILE A 370 -21.92 51.86 -21.53
N ARG A 371 -20.73 52.51 -21.54
CA ARG A 371 -19.47 51.83 -21.22
C ARG A 371 -19.45 51.32 -19.78
N ASP A 372 -19.97 52.09 -18.84
CA ASP A 372 -20.02 51.71 -17.42
C ASP A 372 -21.02 50.57 -17.17
N ILE A 373 -22.17 50.59 -17.87
CA ILE A 373 -23.15 49.48 -17.85
C ILE A 373 -22.54 48.20 -18.43
N LEU A 374 -21.81 48.28 -19.55
CA LEU A 374 -21.13 47.12 -20.15
C LEU A 374 -19.98 46.60 -19.29
N ALA A 375 -19.25 47.49 -18.60
CA ALA A 375 -18.20 47.11 -17.66
C ALA A 375 -18.76 46.40 -16.42
N GLN A 376 -19.95 46.80 -15.95
CA GLN A 376 -20.67 46.12 -14.86
C GLN A 376 -21.27 44.79 -15.32
N ALA A 377 -21.83 44.71 -16.53
CA ALA A 377 -22.35 43.47 -17.11
C ALA A 377 -21.24 42.42 -17.34
N GLY A 378 -20.02 42.84 -17.67
CA GLY A 378 -18.86 41.95 -17.81
C GLY A 378 -18.33 41.36 -16.50
N GLN A 379 -18.73 41.89 -15.33
CA GLN A 379 -18.35 41.36 -14.02
C GLN A 379 -19.39 40.40 -13.42
N GLY A 380 -20.60 40.33 -13.99
CA GLY A 380 -21.68 39.44 -13.53
C GLY A 380 -21.68 38.01 -14.10
N GLY A 381 -20.76 37.69 -15.02
CA GLY A 381 -20.67 36.39 -15.70
C GLY A 381 -19.76 35.35 -15.03
N ALA A 382 -19.36 35.57 -13.79
CA ALA A 382 -18.58 34.62 -12.99
C ALA A 382 -19.21 34.44 -11.60
N ALA A 383 -20.31 33.67 -11.56
CA ALA A 383 -20.82 33.04 -10.36
C ALA A 383 -21.05 31.56 -10.66
#